data_AF-A0AAD6J1K7-F1
#
_entry.id   AF-A0AAD6J1K7-F1
#
_cell.length_a   1.000
_cell.length_b   1.000
_cell.length_c   1.000
_cell.angle_alpha   90.00
_cell.angle_beta   90.00
_cell.angle_gamma   90.00
#
_symmetry.space_group_name_H-M   'P 1'
#
loop_
_entity.id
_entity.type
_entity.pdbx_description
1 polymer ?
#
loop_
_entity_poly.entity_id
_entity_poly.type
_entity_poly.pdbx_seq_one_letter_code
_entity_poly.pdbx_strand_id
1 'polypeptide(L)'
;MKPHSRNPSPRSKQLILPVYHPQIQVPGSFKKDIESAAPTAQMDIVRLHPAHIPHVQTCNITNLPENYFAKYYLYHALTWPQLSYVAIDLSKPPTSSNDPPKIVGYVLAKMEEEPVDGIPHGHITSLSVMRTHRRLGLAEKLMRQSQKAMVETFGAKYVSLHVRVSNKAALRLYKDTLQFEVEKVESKYYADGEDAFSMKQDLGFIWDAVKADEEALGIADKKPDGTAAADEDLDEGDPVGDEGQSDKKKKKEVVRKVKVGRALGVSDLVEKVEPAKAAS
;
A
#
# COMPACT_ATOMS: atom_id res chain seq x y z
N MET A 1 -42.95 59.02 11.15
CA MET A 1 -41.67 59.49 10.59
C MET A 1 -40.97 60.39 11.60
N LYS A 2 -39.91 59.88 12.25
CA LYS A 2 -38.87 60.64 12.97
C LYS A 2 -37.57 59.83 12.81
N PRO A 3 -36.44 60.40 12.36
CA PRO A 3 -35.22 59.63 12.16
C PRO A 3 -34.47 59.48 13.49
N HIS A 4 -34.10 58.24 13.83
CA HIS A 4 -33.14 57.97 14.90
C HIS A 4 -31.71 58.13 14.36
N SER A 5 -31.00 59.10 14.92
CA SER A 5 -29.56 59.30 14.78
C SER A 5 -28.81 58.09 15.36
N ARG A 6 -27.97 57.42 14.56
CA ARG A 6 -27.02 56.41 15.04
C ARG A 6 -25.67 57.10 15.26
N ASN A 7 -25.23 57.16 16.52
CA ASN A 7 -23.85 57.48 16.88
C ASN A 7 -22.91 56.36 16.41
N PRO A 8 -21.75 56.65 15.80
CA PRO A 8 -20.76 55.64 15.46
C PRO A 8 -19.94 55.24 16.71
N SER A 9 -19.68 53.93 16.86
CA SER A 9 -18.80 53.41 17.90
C SER A 9 -17.33 53.76 17.61
N PRO A 10 -16.47 53.88 18.64
CA PRO A 10 -15.07 54.23 18.44
C PRO A 10 -14.30 53.03 17.87
N ARG A 11 -13.69 53.23 16.69
CA ARG A 11 -12.73 52.28 16.12
C ARG A 11 -11.53 52.12 17.07
N SER A 12 -11.27 50.90 17.51
CA SER A 12 -10.02 50.51 18.15
C SER A 12 -8.86 50.83 17.20
N LYS A 13 -7.98 51.75 17.60
CA LYS A 13 -6.69 51.94 16.94
C LYS A 13 -5.80 50.77 17.35
N GLN A 14 -5.67 49.77 16.48
CA GLN A 14 -4.62 48.76 16.61
C GLN A 14 -3.28 49.49 16.45
N LEU A 15 -2.49 49.60 17.53
CA LEU A 15 -1.10 50.04 17.43
C LEU A 15 -0.32 48.96 16.69
N ILE A 16 0.11 49.26 15.47
CA ILE A 16 1.08 48.45 14.75
C ILE A 16 2.46 48.88 15.24
N LEU A 17 3.09 48.06 16.09
CA LEU A 17 4.50 48.20 16.40
C LEU A 17 5.31 47.68 15.20
N PRO A 18 6.38 48.37 14.76
CA PRO A 18 7.21 47.90 13.67
C PRO A 18 7.99 46.67 14.13
N VAL A 19 7.80 45.54 13.44
CA VAL A 19 8.64 44.35 13.59
C VAL A 19 10.01 44.66 12.97
N TYR A 20 11.02 44.82 13.81
CA TYR A 20 12.40 44.98 13.38
C TYR A 20 12.93 43.60 12.95
N HIS A 21 13.05 43.37 11.64
CA HIS A 21 13.80 42.23 11.10
C HIS A 21 15.27 42.65 10.92
N PRO A 22 16.23 42.04 11.63
CA PRO A 22 17.64 42.25 11.31
C PRO A 22 17.90 41.66 9.92
N GLN A 23 18.23 42.53 8.96
CA GLN A 23 18.77 42.14 7.66
C GLN A 23 20.16 41.54 7.88
N ILE A 24 20.23 40.22 7.99
CA ILE A 24 21.50 39.50 7.89
C ILE A 24 21.93 39.57 6.43
N GLN A 25 22.90 40.42 6.13
CA GLN A 25 23.57 40.43 4.83
C GLN A 25 24.39 39.14 4.71
N VAL A 26 23.83 38.17 3.98
CA VAL A 26 24.59 37.02 3.49
C VAL A 26 25.60 37.48 2.43
N PRO A 27 26.89 37.13 2.52
CA PRO A 27 27.88 37.48 1.52
C PRO A 27 27.48 36.98 0.13
N GLY A 28 27.66 37.81 -0.90
CA GLY A 28 27.24 37.54 -2.28
C GLY A 28 27.85 36.30 -2.95
N SER A 29 28.83 35.64 -2.32
CA SER A 29 29.36 34.36 -2.76
C SER A 29 28.46 33.16 -2.43
N PHE A 30 27.53 33.29 -1.47
CA PHE A 30 26.60 32.21 -1.07
C PHE A 30 25.35 32.09 -1.97
N LYS A 31 25.12 33.05 -2.87
CA LYS A 31 23.97 33.02 -3.80
C LYS A 31 24.23 32.24 -5.09
N LYS A 32 25.49 32.02 -5.48
CA LYS A 32 25.82 31.32 -6.74
C LYS A 32 25.71 29.80 -6.66
N ASP A 33 25.73 29.23 -5.45
CA ASP A 33 25.72 27.78 -5.28
C ASP A 33 24.31 27.20 -5.05
N ILE A 34 23.28 28.06 -4.90
CA ILE A 34 21.88 27.64 -4.73
C ILE A 34 21.11 27.66 -6.06
N GLU A 35 21.57 28.43 -7.06
CA GLU A 35 20.89 28.58 -8.35
C GLU A 35 21.38 27.64 -9.48
N SER A 36 22.25 26.66 -9.18
CA SER A 36 22.76 25.70 -10.19
C SER A 36 22.39 24.23 -9.98
N ALA A 37 21.60 23.91 -8.94
CA ALA A 37 20.98 22.59 -8.86
C ALA A 37 19.78 22.56 -9.80
N ALA A 38 19.90 21.83 -10.92
CA ALA A 38 18.73 21.37 -11.67
C ALA A 38 17.68 20.85 -10.67
N PRO A 39 16.37 21.10 -10.87
CA PRO A 39 15.36 20.71 -9.89
C PRO A 39 15.50 19.20 -9.64
N THR A 40 16.05 18.84 -8.48
CA THR A 40 16.12 17.46 -8.02
C THR A 40 14.69 16.96 -8.13
N ALA A 41 14.47 15.93 -8.96
CA ALA A 41 13.14 15.39 -9.18
C ALA A 41 12.54 15.01 -7.82
N GLN A 42 11.68 15.88 -7.29
CA GLN A 42 11.13 15.75 -5.96
C GLN A 42 10.08 14.66 -6.06
N MET A 43 10.47 13.43 -5.72
CA MET A 43 9.62 12.25 -5.76
C MET A 43 9.27 11.86 -4.35
N ASP A 44 7.99 11.62 -4.10
CA ASP A 44 7.50 11.14 -2.81
C ASP A 44 6.97 9.71 -2.93
N ILE A 45 7.27 8.88 -1.93
CA ILE A 45 6.79 7.49 -1.86
C ILE A 45 5.78 7.42 -0.72
N VAL A 46 4.51 7.26 -1.07
CA VAL A 46 3.41 7.28 -0.10
C VAL A 46 2.57 6.02 -0.23
N ARG A 47 1.85 5.67 0.84
CA ARG A 47 0.90 4.56 0.84
C ARG A 47 -0.21 4.81 -0.20
N LEU A 48 -0.66 3.75 -0.86
CA LEU A 48 -1.77 3.82 -1.81
C LEU A 48 -3.07 4.12 -1.05
N HIS A 49 -3.71 5.24 -1.37
CA HIS A 49 -5.06 5.57 -0.93
C HIS A 49 -6.06 5.20 -2.03
N PRO A 50 -7.31 4.81 -1.73
CA PRO A 50 -8.32 4.49 -2.76
C PRO A 50 -8.52 5.60 -3.82
N ALA A 51 -8.35 6.88 -3.44
CA ALA A 51 -8.39 8.01 -4.37
C ALA A 51 -7.28 7.98 -5.46
N HIS A 52 -6.20 7.23 -5.23
CA HIS A 52 -5.11 7.05 -6.19
C HIS A 52 -5.45 6.04 -7.29
N ILE A 53 -6.44 5.16 -7.08
CA ILE A 53 -6.71 4.00 -7.95
C ILE A 53 -6.89 4.38 -9.43
N PRO A 54 -7.66 5.43 -9.81
CA PRO A 54 -7.80 5.80 -11.23
C PRO A 54 -6.45 6.11 -11.91
N HIS A 55 -5.53 6.74 -11.17
CA HIS A 55 -4.20 7.12 -11.66
C HIS A 55 -3.24 5.93 -11.68
N VAL A 56 -3.34 5.04 -10.68
CA VAL A 56 -2.62 3.76 -10.65
C VAL A 56 -3.04 2.86 -11.83
N GLN A 57 -4.35 2.77 -12.10
CA GLN A 57 -4.88 2.02 -13.22
C GLN A 57 -4.42 2.61 -14.56
N THR A 58 -4.43 3.93 -14.71
CA THR A 58 -3.86 4.60 -15.89
C THR A 58 -2.37 4.26 -16.06
N CYS A 59 -1.60 4.25 -14.96
CA CYS A 59 -0.19 3.86 -14.97
C CYS A 59 0.02 2.38 -15.35
N ASN A 60 -0.87 1.48 -14.92
CA ASN A 60 -0.87 0.07 -15.33
C ASN A 60 -1.08 -0.08 -16.83
N ILE A 61 -2.20 0.44 -17.36
CA ILE A 61 -2.58 0.34 -18.77
C ILE A 61 -1.50 0.91 -19.70
N THR A 62 -0.83 1.98 -19.27
CA THR A 62 0.25 2.60 -20.06
C THR A 62 1.51 1.73 -20.14
N ASN A 63 1.77 0.88 -19.15
CA ASN A 63 3.07 0.23 -18.98
C ASN A 63 3.05 -1.30 -19.10
N LEU A 64 1.90 -1.94 -18.86
CA LEU A 64 1.79 -3.39 -18.71
C LEU A 64 0.64 -3.94 -19.56
N PRO A 65 0.82 -5.12 -20.20
CA PRO A 65 -0.26 -5.81 -20.89
C PRO A 65 -1.24 -6.48 -19.90
N GLU A 66 -0.80 -6.83 -18.70
CA GLU A 66 -1.65 -7.40 -17.64
C GLU A 66 -2.42 -6.28 -16.91
N ASN A 67 -3.72 -6.21 -17.20
CA ASN A 67 -4.63 -5.18 -16.70
C ASN A 67 -5.74 -5.76 -15.82
N TYR A 68 -6.29 -4.91 -14.95
CA TYR A 68 -7.31 -5.32 -13.98
C TYR A 68 -8.50 -4.35 -13.95
N PHE A 69 -9.67 -4.89 -13.62
CA PHE A 69 -10.84 -4.08 -13.31
C PHE A 69 -10.65 -3.30 -12.00
N ALA A 70 -11.32 -2.14 -11.88
CA ALA A 70 -11.26 -1.29 -10.68
C ALA A 70 -11.55 -2.04 -9.37
N LYS A 71 -12.47 -3.02 -9.41
CA LYS A 71 -12.79 -3.89 -8.26
C LYS A 71 -11.57 -4.58 -7.66
N TYR A 72 -10.58 -4.95 -8.49
CA TYR A 72 -9.41 -5.69 -8.04
C TYR A 72 -8.42 -4.78 -7.30
N TYR A 73 -8.25 -3.54 -7.76
CA TYR A 73 -7.47 -2.53 -7.02
C TYR A 73 -8.14 -2.18 -5.68
N LEU A 74 -9.46 -2.03 -5.66
CA LEU A 74 -10.21 -1.77 -4.43
C LEU A 74 -10.06 -2.92 -3.44
N TYR A 75 -10.15 -4.17 -3.90
CA TYR A 75 -9.91 -5.33 -3.06
C TYR A 75 -8.52 -5.28 -2.39
N HIS A 76 -7.45 -4.98 -3.13
CA HIS A 76 -6.13 -4.82 -2.52
C HIS A 76 -6.07 -3.69 -1.49
N ALA A 77 -6.60 -2.52 -1.87
CA ALA A 77 -6.56 -1.31 -1.04
C ALA A 77 -7.39 -1.43 0.24
N LEU A 78 -8.43 -2.28 0.24
CA LEU A 78 -9.32 -2.47 1.38
C LEU A 78 -8.94 -3.68 2.24
N THR A 79 -8.40 -4.75 1.65
CA THR A 79 -7.98 -5.94 2.40
C THR A 79 -6.58 -5.76 3.02
N TRP A 80 -5.63 -5.16 2.28
CA TRP A 80 -4.26 -4.92 2.76
C TRP A 80 -3.81 -3.47 2.55
N PRO A 81 -4.46 -2.50 3.22
CA PRO A 81 -4.23 -1.07 2.99
C PRO A 81 -2.78 -0.63 3.22
N GLN A 82 -1.99 -1.36 4.02
CA GLN A 82 -0.61 -1.04 4.37
C GLN A 82 0.40 -1.42 3.28
N LEU A 83 0.07 -2.35 2.37
CA LEU A 83 1.08 -3.02 1.54
C LEU A 83 1.37 -2.34 0.21
N SER A 84 0.44 -1.54 -0.29
CA SER A 84 0.55 -0.91 -1.60
C SER A 84 1.03 0.53 -1.48
N TYR A 85 1.91 0.96 -2.38
CA TYR A 85 2.54 2.29 -2.37
C TYR A 85 2.53 2.90 -3.77
N VAL A 86 2.59 4.23 -3.82
CA VAL A 86 2.66 5.02 -5.05
C VAL A 86 3.83 5.99 -4.99
N ALA A 87 4.43 6.26 -6.14
CA ALA A 87 5.44 7.29 -6.33
C ALA A 87 4.78 8.51 -6.99
N ILE A 88 4.86 9.65 -6.31
CA ILE A 88 4.26 10.92 -6.73
C ILE A 88 5.36 11.88 -7.18
N ASP A 89 5.20 12.45 -8.36
CA ASP A 89 6.08 13.49 -8.90
C ASP A 89 5.62 14.88 -8.41
N LEU A 90 6.41 15.49 -7.54
CA LEU A 90 6.15 16.80 -6.93
C LEU A 90 6.78 17.97 -7.72
N SER A 91 7.43 17.70 -8.87
CA SER A 91 8.10 18.75 -9.66
C SER A 91 7.16 19.84 -10.18
N LYS A 92 5.86 19.52 -10.29
CA LYS A 92 4.81 20.48 -10.63
C LYS A 92 3.78 20.44 -9.52
N PRO A 93 3.81 21.40 -8.57
CA PRO A 93 2.83 21.45 -7.51
C PRO A 93 1.44 21.62 -8.10
N PRO A 94 0.41 21.04 -7.47
CA PRO A 94 -0.97 21.17 -7.92
C PRO A 94 -1.36 22.66 -8.00
N THR A 95 -2.06 23.02 -9.07
CA THR A 95 -2.54 24.40 -9.30
C THR A 95 -3.83 24.68 -8.53
N SER A 96 -4.58 23.64 -8.21
CA SER A 96 -5.80 23.65 -7.41
C SER A 96 -5.75 22.56 -6.34
N SER A 97 -6.47 22.75 -5.22
CA SER A 97 -6.61 21.72 -4.18
C SER A 97 -7.24 20.42 -4.67
N ASN A 98 -7.93 20.46 -5.81
CA ASN A 98 -8.58 19.31 -6.43
C ASN A 98 -7.75 18.65 -7.54
N ASP A 99 -6.57 19.17 -7.85
CA ASP A 99 -5.71 18.54 -8.87
C ASP A 99 -5.21 17.19 -8.35
N PRO A 100 -5.38 16.11 -9.12
CA PRO A 100 -4.94 14.81 -8.68
C PRO A 100 -3.41 14.74 -8.60
N PRO A 101 -2.85 13.95 -7.67
CA PRO A 101 -1.42 13.74 -7.59
C PRO A 101 -0.91 13.08 -8.88
N LYS A 102 0.25 13.55 -9.37
CA LYS A 102 0.89 12.95 -10.54
C LYS A 102 1.60 11.65 -10.15
N ILE A 103 0.88 10.54 -10.24
CA ILE A 103 1.43 9.22 -9.98
C ILE A 103 2.30 8.77 -11.15
N VAL A 104 3.57 8.48 -10.86
CA VAL A 104 4.56 8.07 -11.86
C VAL A 104 5.07 6.64 -11.64
N GLY A 105 4.65 6.00 -10.56
CA GLY A 105 4.89 4.59 -10.32
C GLY A 105 4.04 4.08 -9.16
N TYR A 106 3.91 2.76 -9.04
CA TYR A 106 3.19 2.12 -7.95
C TYR A 106 3.68 0.69 -7.75
N VAL A 107 3.47 0.18 -6.55
CA VAL A 107 3.46 -1.25 -6.22
C VAL A 107 2.08 -1.60 -5.65
N LEU A 108 1.46 -2.63 -6.22
CA LEU A 108 0.23 -3.23 -5.75
C LEU A 108 0.58 -4.61 -5.19
N ALA A 109 0.31 -4.79 -3.90
CA ALA A 109 0.73 -5.98 -3.17
C ALA A 109 -0.38 -6.47 -2.24
N LYS A 110 -0.33 -7.77 -1.93
CA LYS A 110 -1.25 -8.47 -1.04
C LYS A 110 -0.50 -9.47 -0.14
N MET A 111 -1.18 -10.01 0.86
CA MET A 111 -0.77 -11.29 1.46
C MET A 111 -1.39 -12.44 0.67
N GLU A 112 -0.72 -13.59 0.67
CA GLU A 112 -1.34 -14.81 0.17
C GLU A 112 -2.34 -15.34 1.22
N GLU A 113 -3.59 -15.57 0.80
CA GLU A 113 -4.67 -15.95 1.71
C GLU A 113 -4.65 -17.44 2.06
N GLU A 114 -4.24 -18.27 1.10
CA GLU A 114 -4.19 -19.74 1.23
C GLU A 114 -2.78 -20.25 0.85
N PRO A 115 -1.75 -19.96 1.66
CA PRO A 115 -0.39 -20.40 1.38
C PRO A 115 -0.28 -21.94 1.41
N VAL A 116 0.20 -22.53 0.32
CA VAL A 116 0.33 -23.99 0.16
C VAL A 116 1.28 -24.61 1.20
N ASP A 117 2.31 -23.86 1.60
CA ASP A 117 3.29 -24.27 2.62
C ASP A 117 2.87 -23.90 4.04
N GLY A 118 1.71 -23.24 4.22
CA GLY A 118 1.23 -22.73 5.50
C GLY A 118 2.04 -21.55 6.05
N ILE A 119 2.99 -20.99 5.28
CA ILE A 119 3.86 -19.91 5.73
C ILE A 119 3.28 -18.57 5.26
N PRO A 120 3.03 -17.61 6.17
CA PRO A 120 2.59 -16.27 5.80
C PRO A 120 3.61 -15.58 4.89
N HIS A 121 3.16 -15.16 3.72
CA HIS A 121 4.01 -14.49 2.75
C HIS A 121 3.23 -13.46 1.93
N GLY A 122 3.96 -12.44 1.49
CA GLY A 122 3.42 -11.42 0.59
C GLY A 122 3.49 -11.84 -0.86
N HIS A 123 2.66 -11.23 -1.70
CA HIS A 123 2.72 -11.39 -3.15
C HIS A 123 2.66 -10.02 -3.84
N ILE A 124 3.57 -9.80 -4.79
CA ILE A 124 3.56 -8.60 -5.63
C ILE A 124 2.66 -8.84 -6.84
N THR A 125 1.46 -8.29 -6.79
CA THR A 125 0.49 -8.37 -7.88
C THR A 125 0.93 -7.56 -9.09
N SER A 126 1.42 -6.34 -8.88
CA SER A 126 1.85 -5.48 -9.98
C SER A 126 2.83 -4.40 -9.52
N LEU A 127 3.86 -4.13 -10.31
CA LEU A 127 4.85 -3.07 -10.09
C LEU A 127 5.10 -2.35 -11.40
N SER A 128 4.96 -1.04 -11.40
CA SER A 128 5.23 -0.26 -12.61
C SER A 128 5.75 1.13 -12.30
N VAL A 129 6.60 1.63 -13.20
CA VAL A 129 7.11 3.01 -13.20
C VAL A 129 7.06 3.52 -14.64
N MET A 130 6.48 4.71 -14.81
CA MET A 130 6.42 5.44 -16.07
C MET A 130 7.80 5.55 -16.70
N ARG A 131 7.89 5.32 -18.01
CA ARG A 131 9.18 5.29 -18.74
C ARG A 131 10.04 6.54 -18.51
N THR A 132 9.41 7.71 -18.42
CA THR A 132 10.04 9.02 -18.17
C THR A 132 10.64 9.17 -16.77
N HIS A 133 10.29 8.28 -15.83
CA HIS A 133 10.70 8.32 -14.43
C HIS A 133 11.47 7.06 -14.00
N ARG A 134 11.86 6.22 -14.96
CA ARG A 134 12.73 5.06 -14.71
C ARG A 134 14.16 5.51 -14.43
N ARG A 135 14.98 4.59 -13.89
CA ARG A 135 16.39 4.83 -13.49
C ARG A 135 16.58 5.84 -12.35
N LEU A 136 15.51 6.21 -11.64
CA LEU A 136 15.53 7.03 -10.43
C LEU A 136 15.43 6.21 -9.13
N GLY A 137 15.56 4.87 -9.22
CA GLY A 137 15.44 3.97 -8.06
C GLY A 137 14.01 3.81 -7.50
N LEU A 138 12.98 4.35 -8.17
CA LEU A 138 11.60 4.34 -7.65
C LEU A 138 11.04 2.92 -7.43
N ALA A 139 11.27 2.00 -8.37
CA ALA A 139 10.77 0.64 -8.28
C ALA A 139 11.34 -0.10 -7.06
N GLU A 140 12.64 0.09 -6.79
CA GLU A 140 13.30 -0.47 -5.62
C GLU A 140 12.71 0.13 -4.33
N LYS A 141 12.60 1.46 -4.25
CA LYS A 141 12.03 2.13 -3.07
C LYS A 141 10.60 1.69 -2.77
N LEU A 142 9.76 1.58 -3.81
CA LEU A 142 8.38 1.07 -3.69
C LEU A 142 8.37 -0.35 -3.13
N MET A 143 9.21 -1.24 -3.70
CA MET A 143 9.32 -2.63 -3.26
C MET A 143 9.78 -2.73 -1.80
N ARG A 144 10.82 -1.98 -1.40
CA ARG A 144 11.34 -2.00 -0.03
C ARG A 144 10.30 -1.55 1.00
N GLN A 145 9.50 -0.53 0.68
CA GLN A 145 8.39 -0.09 1.54
C GLN A 145 7.32 -1.17 1.68
N SER A 146 6.92 -1.79 0.58
CA SER A 146 5.94 -2.88 0.58
C SER A 146 6.43 -4.09 1.40
N GLN A 147 7.67 -4.53 1.17
CA GLN A 147 8.30 -5.64 1.90
C GLN A 147 8.39 -5.38 3.40
N LYS A 148 8.78 -4.16 3.80
CA LYS A 148 8.81 -3.76 5.21
C LYS A 148 7.42 -3.85 5.83
N ALA A 149 6.39 -3.31 5.17
CA ALA A 149 5.02 -3.37 5.65
C ALA A 149 4.48 -4.81 5.75
N MET A 150 4.84 -5.70 4.83
CA MET A 150 4.49 -7.13 4.88
C MET A 150 5.02 -7.80 6.15
N VAL A 151 6.26 -7.51 6.52
CA VAL A 151 6.90 -8.05 7.73
C VAL A 151 6.25 -7.46 8.98
N GLU A 152 6.23 -6.14 9.10
CA GLU A 152 5.80 -5.45 10.32
C GLU A 152 4.31 -5.65 10.62
N THR A 153 3.46 -5.71 9.58
CA THR A 153 2.00 -5.75 9.78
C THR A 153 1.45 -7.18 9.79
N PHE A 154 2.06 -8.08 9.00
CA PHE A 154 1.48 -9.40 8.73
C PHE A 154 2.45 -10.56 9.02
N GLY A 155 3.64 -10.27 9.52
CA GLY A 155 4.61 -11.29 9.88
C GLY A 155 5.13 -12.12 8.69
N ALA A 156 5.11 -11.55 7.48
CA ALA A 156 5.53 -12.24 6.27
C ALA A 156 6.97 -12.78 6.40
N LYS A 157 7.19 -14.03 5.97
CA LYS A 157 8.52 -14.67 5.97
C LYS A 157 9.23 -14.51 4.64
N TYR A 158 8.47 -14.45 3.57
CA TYR A 158 8.98 -14.21 2.23
C TYR A 158 8.00 -13.38 1.41
N VAL A 159 8.43 -12.97 0.23
CA VAL A 159 7.57 -12.37 -0.78
C VAL A 159 7.75 -13.09 -2.12
N SER A 160 6.65 -13.30 -2.83
CA SER A 160 6.63 -13.95 -4.15
C SER A 160 6.14 -13.01 -5.25
N LEU A 161 6.50 -13.32 -6.49
CA LEU A 161 6.00 -12.65 -7.70
C LEU A 161 6.18 -13.52 -8.95
N HIS A 162 5.50 -13.11 -10.02
CA HIS A 162 5.69 -13.67 -11.35
C HIS A 162 6.27 -12.63 -12.31
N VAL A 163 7.22 -13.05 -13.15
CA VAL A 163 7.81 -12.18 -14.17
C VAL A 163 8.02 -12.92 -15.49
N ARG A 164 7.66 -12.26 -16.59
CA ARG A 164 7.95 -12.71 -17.96
C ARG A 164 9.42 -13.04 -18.14
N VAL A 165 9.70 -14.21 -18.71
CA VAL A 165 11.08 -14.67 -18.98
C VAL A 165 11.84 -13.70 -19.90
N SER A 166 11.14 -13.00 -20.79
CA SER A 166 11.71 -12.02 -21.71
C SER A 166 11.98 -10.64 -21.09
N ASN A 167 11.43 -10.33 -19.90
CA ASN A 167 11.51 -9.00 -19.30
C ASN A 167 12.86 -8.75 -18.60
N LYS A 168 13.90 -8.51 -19.40
CA LYS A 168 15.28 -8.28 -18.92
C LYS A 168 15.40 -7.13 -17.92
N ALA A 169 14.58 -6.08 -18.04
CA ALA A 169 14.64 -4.93 -17.14
C ALA A 169 14.12 -5.28 -15.75
N ALA A 170 12.98 -5.97 -15.67
CA ALA A 170 12.43 -6.46 -14.41
C ALA A 170 13.31 -7.54 -13.79
N LEU A 171 13.87 -8.46 -14.59
CA LEU A 171 14.76 -9.50 -14.09
C LEU A 171 16.00 -8.92 -13.40
N ARG A 172 16.61 -7.87 -13.95
CA ARG A 172 17.72 -7.16 -13.29
C ARG A 172 17.32 -6.52 -11.96
N LEU A 173 16.14 -5.90 -11.91
CA LEU A 173 15.61 -5.34 -10.67
C LEU A 173 15.41 -6.45 -9.62
N TYR A 174 14.71 -7.52 -9.97
CA TYR A 174 14.37 -8.58 -9.02
C TYR A 174 15.58 -9.39 -8.60
N LYS A 175 16.42 -9.86 -9.54
CA LYS A 175 17.60 -10.69 -9.22
C LYS A 175 18.74 -9.87 -8.65
N ASP A 176 19.18 -8.83 -9.35
CA ASP A 176 20.45 -8.17 -9.04
C ASP A 176 20.29 -7.14 -7.91
N THR A 177 19.19 -6.39 -7.91
CA THR A 177 18.96 -5.29 -6.93
C THR A 177 18.21 -5.78 -5.69
N LEU A 178 17.13 -6.54 -5.89
CA LEU A 178 16.26 -6.97 -4.81
C LEU A 178 16.64 -8.34 -4.26
N GLN A 179 17.45 -9.14 -4.95
CA GLN A 179 17.90 -10.48 -4.52
C GLN A 179 16.76 -11.50 -4.41
N PHE A 180 15.81 -11.44 -5.36
CA PHE A 180 14.88 -12.53 -5.59
C PHE A 180 15.57 -13.69 -6.28
N GLU A 181 15.21 -14.89 -5.86
CA GLU A 181 15.62 -16.15 -6.47
C GLU A 181 14.50 -16.71 -7.35
N VAL A 182 14.87 -17.45 -8.39
CA VAL A 182 13.89 -18.16 -9.23
C VAL A 182 13.59 -19.48 -8.56
N GLU A 183 12.32 -19.70 -8.22
CA GLU A 183 11.87 -20.96 -7.63
C GLU A 183 11.55 -21.99 -8.72
N LYS A 184 10.79 -21.58 -9.74
CA LYS A 184 10.39 -22.43 -10.86
C LYS A 184 10.02 -21.63 -12.10
N VAL A 185 9.93 -22.32 -13.23
CA VAL A 185 9.36 -21.80 -14.47
C VAL A 185 7.92 -22.31 -14.59
N GLU A 186 6.98 -21.40 -14.79
CA GLU A 186 5.57 -21.72 -15.04
C GLU A 186 5.29 -21.60 -16.54
N SER A 187 5.02 -22.74 -17.18
CA SER A 187 4.84 -22.78 -18.63
C SER A 187 3.49 -22.16 -19.04
N LYS A 188 3.51 -21.34 -20.09
CA LYS A 188 2.34 -20.66 -20.66
C LYS A 188 1.50 -19.93 -19.61
N TYR A 189 2.19 -19.29 -18.67
CA TYR A 189 1.56 -18.57 -17.57
C TYR A 189 0.76 -17.36 -18.07
N TYR A 190 1.33 -16.60 -19.02
CA TYR A 190 0.69 -15.41 -19.58
C TYR A 190 -0.28 -15.78 -20.73
N ALA A 191 -1.26 -14.91 -20.97
CA ALA A 191 -2.33 -15.15 -21.94
C ALA A 191 -1.86 -15.32 -23.39
N ASP A 192 -0.72 -14.71 -23.74
CA ASP A 192 -0.04 -14.87 -25.02
C ASP A 192 0.81 -16.15 -25.12
N GLY A 193 0.79 -16.97 -24.07
CA GLY A 193 1.52 -18.23 -23.98
C GLY A 193 2.97 -18.06 -23.54
N GLU A 194 3.42 -16.86 -23.15
CA GLU A 194 4.76 -16.69 -22.59
C GLU A 194 4.88 -17.37 -21.22
N ASP A 195 6.03 -18.01 -20.98
CA ASP A 195 6.39 -18.58 -19.69
C ASP A 195 6.69 -17.47 -18.66
N ALA A 196 6.49 -17.78 -17.38
CA ALA A 196 6.87 -16.92 -16.26
C ALA A 196 7.94 -17.58 -15.38
N PHE A 197 8.84 -16.77 -14.81
CA PHE A 197 9.54 -17.18 -13.61
C PHE A 197 8.66 -16.90 -12.40
N SER A 198 8.42 -17.92 -11.57
CA SER A 198 7.99 -17.75 -10.18
C SER A 198 9.23 -17.39 -9.37
N MET A 199 9.22 -16.23 -8.73
CA MET A 199 10.34 -15.73 -7.97
C MET A 199 9.97 -15.54 -6.50
N LYS A 200 10.95 -15.77 -5.62
CA LYS A 200 10.80 -15.69 -4.16
C LYS A 200 11.97 -14.93 -3.55
N GLN A 201 11.70 -14.12 -2.53
CA GLN A 201 12.72 -13.49 -1.70
C GLN A 201 12.41 -13.74 -0.22
N ASP A 202 13.39 -14.29 0.50
CA ASP A 202 13.35 -14.38 1.96
C ASP A 202 13.45 -12.99 2.60
N LEU A 203 12.64 -12.74 3.63
CA LEU A 203 12.57 -11.44 4.32
C LEU A 203 13.25 -11.46 5.70
N GLY A 204 14.10 -12.46 5.99
CA GLY A 204 14.84 -12.59 7.24
C GLY A 204 15.68 -11.35 7.57
N PHE A 205 16.32 -10.75 6.57
CA PHE A 205 17.10 -9.52 6.76
C PHE A 205 16.24 -8.32 7.24
N ILE A 206 14.95 -8.27 6.89
CA ILE A 206 14.04 -7.24 7.39
C ILE A 206 13.63 -7.55 8.83
N TRP A 207 13.37 -8.82 9.14
CA TRP A 207 13.11 -9.25 10.52
C TRP A 207 14.25 -8.90 11.47
N ASP A 208 15.49 -9.09 11.03
CA ASP A 208 16.67 -8.75 11.83
C ASP A 208 16.77 -7.23 12.06
N ALA A 209 16.45 -6.43 11.04
CA ALA A 209 16.39 -4.98 11.17
C ALA A 209 15.27 -4.51 12.12
N VAL A 210 14.07 -5.10 12.01
CA VAL A 210 12.93 -4.77 12.89
C VAL A 210 13.25 -5.08 14.34
N LYS A 211 13.83 -6.25 14.63
CA LYS A 211 14.24 -6.61 16.00
C LYS A 211 15.29 -5.65 16.56
N ALA A 212 16.25 -5.24 15.74
CA ALA A 212 17.27 -4.28 16.15
C ALA A 212 16.66 -2.90 16.47
N ASP A 213 15.69 -2.44 15.68
CA ASP A 213 14.94 -1.20 15.94
C ASP A 213 14.12 -1.30 17.25
N GLU A 214 13.45 -2.44 17.49
CA GLU A 214 12.70 -2.69 18.74
C GLU A 214 13.59 -2.72 19.98
N GLU A 215 14.77 -3.34 19.89
CA GLU A 215 15.78 -3.35 20.95
C GLU A 215 16.29 -1.93 21.24
N ALA A 216 16.60 -1.15 20.20
CA ALA A 216 17.07 0.21 20.32
C ALA A 216 16.03 1.15 20.96
N LEU A 217 14.74 0.91 20.71
CA LEU A 217 13.63 1.65 21.31
C LEU A 217 13.27 1.18 22.73
N GLY A 218 13.90 0.10 23.23
CA GLY A 218 13.59 -0.48 24.54
C GLY A 218 12.19 -1.12 24.60
N ILE A 219 11.63 -1.50 23.46
CA ILE A 219 10.30 -2.11 23.32
C ILE A 219 10.40 -3.65 23.34
N ALA A 220 11.62 -4.22 23.32
CA ALA A 220 11.86 -5.66 23.29
C ALA A 220 10.96 -6.42 24.29
N ASP A 221 10.04 -7.24 23.73
CA ASP A 221 9.12 -8.05 24.50
C ASP A 221 9.91 -8.90 25.52
N LYS A 222 9.62 -8.69 26.80
CA LYS A 222 9.87 -9.72 27.81
C LYS A 222 9.01 -10.91 27.41
N LYS A 223 9.63 -11.93 26.79
CA LYS A 223 8.98 -13.22 26.62
C LYS A 223 8.43 -13.67 27.97
N PRO A 224 7.17 -14.14 28.06
CA PRO A 224 6.76 -14.89 29.23
C PRO A 224 7.64 -16.14 29.29
N ASP A 225 8.32 -16.32 30.41
CA ASP A 225 9.19 -17.45 30.66
C ASP A 225 8.36 -18.75 30.68
N GLY A 226 9.01 -19.86 30.33
CA GLY A 226 8.35 -21.07 29.86
C GLY A 226 7.49 -21.83 30.87
N THR A 227 6.56 -22.61 30.30
CA THR A 227 6.00 -23.89 30.78
C THR A 227 5.59 -24.01 32.26
N ALA A 228 4.28 -23.99 32.51
CA ALA A 228 3.66 -24.82 33.54
C ALA A 228 2.29 -25.31 33.04
N ALA A 229 1.91 -26.48 33.55
CA ALA A 229 0.87 -27.37 33.09
C ALA A 229 -0.57 -26.83 33.22
N ALA A 230 -1.45 -27.49 32.46
CA ALA A 230 -2.83 -27.90 32.77
C ALA A 230 -3.71 -27.04 33.71
N ASP A 231 -4.88 -26.72 33.15
CA ASP A 231 -6.19 -26.51 33.78
C ASP A 231 -6.28 -25.53 34.97
N GLU A 232 -7.05 -24.46 34.78
CA GLU A 232 -8.16 -24.13 35.70
C GLU A 232 -9.06 -23.03 35.10
N ASP A 233 -10.36 -23.26 35.24
CA ASP A 233 -11.49 -22.42 34.86
C ASP A 233 -11.39 -20.99 35.42
N LEU A 234 -11.58 -19.97 34.58
CA LEU A 234 -11.91 -18.61 35.01
C LEU A 234 -12.96 -17.98 34.07
N ASP A 235 -14.22 -18.34 34.38
CA ASP A 235 -15.33 -17.41 34.64
C ASP A 235 -15.31 -16.05 33.90
N GLU A 236 -15.84 -16.04 32.67
CA GLU A 236 -16.24 -14.80 31.99
C GLU A 236 -17.67 -14.40 32.41
N GLY A 237 -17.75 -13.45 33.33
CA GLY A 237 -18.63 -12.29 33.25
C GLY A 237 -20.14 -12.50 33.33
N ASP A 238 -20.71 -12.04 34.45
CA ASP A 238 -22.15 -11.91 34.67
C ASP A 238 -22.89 -11.20 33.50
N PRO A 239 -24.03 -11.72 33.03
CA PRO A 239 -24.86 -11.04 32.05
C PRO A 239 -25.65 -9.90 32.68
N VAL A 240 -25.43 -8.68 32.17
CA VAL A 240 -26.26 -7.51 32.45
C VAL A 240 -27.59 -7.59 31.68
N GLY A 241 -28.70 -7.63 32.42
CA GLY A 241 -30.05 -7.36 31.87
C GLY A 241 -31.15 -8.21 32.49
N ASP A 242 -31.69 -7.75 33.63
CA ASP A 242 -33.02 -8.15 34.10
C ASP A 242 -34.06 -7.20 33.48
N GLU A 243 -35.04 -7.75 32.76
CA GLU A 243 -36.47 -7.48 32.95
C GLU A 243 -37.31 -8.17 31.86
N GLY A 244 -38.23 -9.04 32.30
CA GLY A 244 -39.43 -9.40 31.51
C GLY A 244 -39.77 -10.89 31.43
N GLN A 245 -40.40 -11.43 32.48
CA GLN A 245 -41.08 -12.73 32.46
C GLN A 245 -42.26 -12.77 31.46
N SER A 246 -42.35 -13.79 30.61
CA SER A 246 -43.50 -14.74 30.59
C SER A 246 -43.44 -15.76 29.44
N ASP A 247 -43.80 -16.98 29.83
CA ASP A 247 -44.44 -18.07 29.06
C ASP A 247 -43.66 -19.02 28.13
N LYS A 248 -43.74 -20.29 28.58
CA LYS A 248 -43.34 -21.54 27.94
C LYS A 248 -44.04 -21.77 26.60
N LYS A 249 -43.29 -22.12 25.56
CA LYS A 249 -43.66 -23.22 24.65
C LYS A 249 -42.48 -23.74 23.80
N LYS A 250 -42.18 -25.03 23.98
CA LYS A 250 -41.27 -25.83 23.14
C LYS A 250 -41.69 -25.76 21.66
N LYS A 251 -40.79 -25.32 20.78
CA LYS A 251 -40.82 -25.64 19.35
C LYS A 251 -39.43 -26.13 18.93
N LYS A 252 -39.37 -27.36 18.43
CA LYS A 252 -38.20 -27.92 17.74
C LYS A 252 -37.98 -27.10 16.46
N GLU A 253 -36.84 -26.41 16.36
CA GLU A 253 -36.43 -25.74 15.14
C GLU A 253 -35.58 -26.69 14.30
N VAL A 254 -36.03 -26.93 13.06
CA VAL A 254 -35.36 -27.78 12.08
C VAL A 254 -34.33 -26.92 11.35
N VAL A 255 -33.04 -27.17 11.63
CA VAL A 255 -31.94 -26.49 10.93
C VAL A 255 -31.85 -27.02 9.50
N ARG A 256 -32.28 -26.22 8.52
CA ARG A 256 -31.99 -26.45 7.10
C ARG A 256 -30.54 -26.06 6.82
N LYS A 257 -29.68 -27.05 6.51
CA LYS A 257 -28.37 -26.80 5.91
C LYS A 257 -28.55 -26.22 4.51
N VAL A 258 -28.26 -24.93 4.34
CA VAL A 258 -28.11 -24.30 3.02
C VAL A 258 -26.67 -24.50 2.58
N LYS A 259 -26.47 -25.09 1.40
CA LYS A 259 -25.15 -25.19 0.76
C LYS A 259 -24.68 -23.77 0.43
N VAL A 260 -23.66 -23.29 1.13
CA VAL A 260 -22.93 -22.08 0.76
C VAL A 260 -22.23 -22.36 -0.57
N GLY A 261 -22.52 -21.54 -1.58
CA GLY A 261 -21.91 -21.64 -2.90
C GLY A 261 -20.39 -21.45 -2.82
N ARG A 262 -19.68 -22.14 -3.73
CA ARG A 262 -18.22 -22.08 -3.87
C ARG A 262 -17.76 -20.62 -3.99
N ALA A 263 -16.79 -20.22 -3.16
CA ALA A 263 -16.11 -18.95 -3.34
C ALA A 263 -15.40 -18.95 -4.70
N LEU A 264 -15.68 -17.93 -5.52
CA LEU A 264 -15.03 -17.76 -6.82
C LEU A 264 -13.59 -17.30 -6.58
N GLY A 265 -12.63 -17.99 -7.21
CA GLY A 265 -11.21 -17.72 -7.05
C GLY A 265 -10.75 -16.51 -7.85
N VAL A 266 -9.57 -15.99 -7.49
CA VAL A 266 -8.91 -14.81 -8.07
C VAL A 266 -8.77 -14.88 -9.60
N SER A 267 -8.74 -16.08 -10.17
CA SER A 267 -8.69 -16.35 -11.61
C SER A 267 -9.88 -15.77 -12.40
N ASP A 268 -11.02 -15.55 -11.75
CA ASP A 268 -12.26 -15.04 -12.36
C ASP A 268 -12.33 -13.50 -12.37
N LEU A 269 -11.31 -12.81 -11.83
CA LEU A 269 -11.25 -11.34 -11.72
C LEU A 269 -10.30 -10.68 -12.72
N VAL A 270 -9.56 -11.48 -13.50
CA VAL A 270 -8.63 -11.02 -14.54
C VAL A 270 -9.39 -10.84 -15.85
N GLU A 271 -9.21 -9.70 -16.52
CA GLU A 271 -9.78 -9.48 -17.84
C GLU A 271 -9.01 -10.29 -18.88
N LYS A 272 -9.68 -11.24 -19.54
CA LYS A 272 -9.11 -11.96 -20.68
C LYS A 272 -9.34 -11.12 -21.93
N VAL A 273 -8.26 -10.65 -22.54
CA VAL A 273 -8.32 -10.09 -23.90
C VAL A 273 -8.45 -11.26 -24.86
N GLU A 274 -9.65 -11.47 -25.42
CA GLU A 274 -9.83 -12.43 -26.50
C GLU A 274 -9.14 -11.95 -27.78
N PRO A 275 -8.45 -12.81 -28.53
CA PRO A 275 -7.92 -12.44 -29.84
C PRO A 275 -9.09 -12.15 -30.79
N ALA A 276 -9.06 -10.97 -31.42
CA ALA A 276 -9.99 -10.60 -32.46
C ALA A 276 -9.99 -11.71 -33.55
N LYS A 277 -11.15 -12.33 -33.78
CA LYS A 277 -11.34 -13.29 -34.87
C LYS A 277 -10.95 -12.59 -36.18
N ALA A 278 -9.89 -13.09 -36.81
CA ALA A 278 -9.62 -12.78 -38.21
C ALA A 278 -10.84 -13.25 -39.02
N ALA A 279 -11.52 -12.30 -39.64
CA ALA A 279 -12.56 -12.60 -40.61
C ALA A 279 -11.87 -13.25 -41.81
N SER A 280 -12.14 -14.55 -42.01
CA SER A 280 -11.85 -15.28 -43.25
C SER A 280 -12.97 -15.07 -44.26
#